data_AF-A0AAJ6PB21-F1
#
_entry.id   AF-A0AAJ6PB21-F1
#
_cell.length_a   1.000
_cell.length_b   1.000
_cell.length_c   1.000
_cell.angle_alpha   90.00
_cell.angle_beta   90.00
_cell.angle_gamma   90.00
#
_symmetry.space_group_name_H-M   'P 1'
#
loop_
_entity.id
_entity.type
_entity.pdbx_description
1 polymer ?
#
loop_
_entity_poly.entity_id
_entity_poly.type
_entity_poly.pdbx_seq_one_letter_code
_entity_poly.pdbx_strand_id
1 'polypeptide(L)'
;MEDYKTPHGKVALEFATALANGKFEDAYQLLSSSICGNWSPSVLQDTYEEMIEYSSTPTNYIQVEAVMTDWPGKQPQDIGWAYTLIACDGETEAVTVIVCTENEKHLIRDIEWGRP
;
A
#
# COMPACT_ATOMS: atom_id res chain seq x y z
N MET A 1 -7.41 7.95 -17.12
CA MET A 1 -8.03 8.07 -15.78
C MET A 1 -6.86 8.33 -14.84
N GLU A 2 -6.98 9.20 -13.84
CA GLU A 2 -5.88 9.31 -12.86
C GLU A 2 -5.96 8.10 -11.93
N ASP A 3 -4.86 7.38 -11.77
CA ASP A 3 -4.84 6.06 -11.15
C ASP A 3 -5.29 6.08 -9.69
N TYR A 4 -4.98 7.16 -8.96
CA TYR A 4 -5.46 7.38 -7.59
C TYR A 4 -6.98 7.61 -7.47
N LYS A 5 -7.73 7.75 -8.58
CA LYS A 5 -9.20 7.92 -8.54
C LYS A 5 -9.95 6.59 -8.55
N THR A 6 -9.30 5.47 -8.88
CA THR A 6 -9.92 4.15 -8.76
C THR A 6 -10.09 3.77 -7.28
N PRO A 7 -11.01 2.86 -6.91
CA PRO A 7 -11.16 2.49 -5.51
C PRO A 7 -9.89 1.85 -4.91
N HIS A 8 -9.18 1.02 -5.67
CA HIS A 8 -7.91 0.42 -5.23
C HIS A 8 -6.76 1.42 -5.19
N GLY A 9 -6.70 2.38 -6.12
CA GLY A 9 -5.72 3.48 -6.09
C GLY A 9 -5.90 4.39 -4.89
N LYS A 10 -7.15 4.68 -4.48
CA LYS A 10 -7.43 5.46 -3.26
C LYS A 10 -6.94 4.75 -2.00
N VAL A 11 -7.27 3.47 -1.85
CA VAL A 11 -6.83 2.66 -0.70
C VAL A 11 -5.30 2.58 -0.64
N ALA A 12 -4.64 2.38 -1.78
CA ALA A 12 -3.18 2.34 -1.85
C ALA A 12 -2.53 3.67 -1.46
N LEU A 13 -3.06 4.79 -1.96
CA LEU A 13 -2.59 6.12 -1.59
C LEU A 13 -2.79 6.40 -0.10
N GLU A 14 -3.95 6.04 0.45
CA GLU A 14 -4.25 6.20 1.88
C GLU A 14 -3.28 5.38 2.74
N PHE A 15 -3.04 4.13 2.37
CA PHE A 15 -2.10 3.24 3.04
C PHE A 15 -0.67 3.78 3.01
N ALA A 16 -0.14 4.09 1.82
CA ALA A 16 1.21 4.64 1.67
C ALA A 16 1.37 5.97 2.43
N THR A 17 0.33 6.82 2.43
CA THR A 17 0.33 8.07 3.19
C THR A 17 0.34 7.82 4.70
N ALA A 18 -0.41 6.83 5.19
CA ALA A 18 -0.41 6.47 6.61
C ALA A 18 0.98 5.96 7.05
N LEU A 19 1.61 5.08 6.27
CA LEU A 19 2.97 4.61 6.51
C LEU A 19 3.98 5.76 6.59
N ALA A 20 3.99 6.63 5.57
CA ALA A 20 4.93 7.76 5.50
C ALA A 20 4.77 8.79 6.63
N ASN A 21 3.58 8.86 7.25
CA ASN A 21 3.31 9.72 8.39
C ASN A 21 3.45 9.01 9.75
N GLY A 22 3.94 7.76 9.78
CA GLY A 22 4.09 6.97 11.00
C GLY A 22 2.76 6.56 11.65
N LYS A 23 1.66 6.55 10.88
CA LYS A 23 0.30 6.22 11.35
C LYS A 23 0.01 4.74 11.08
N PHE A 24 0.78 3.86 11.70
CA PHE A 24 0.73 2.43 11.42
C PHE A 24 -0.58 1.78 11.88
N GLU A 25 -1.24 2.32 12.91
CA GLU A 25 -2.57 1.90 13.30
C GLU A 25 -3.61 2.20 12.21
N ASP A 26 -3.55 3.38 11.60
CA ASP A 26 -4.45 3.76 10.50
C ASP A 26 -4.19 2.88 9.26
N ALA A 27 -2.91 2.64 8.94
CA ALA A 27 -2.51 1.73 7.86
C ALA A 27 -3.04 0.31 8.11
N TYR A 28 -2.97 -0.17 9.35
CA TYR A 28 -3.49 -1.48 9.75
C TYR A 28 -5.02 -1.59 9.61
N GLN A 29 -5.78 -0.51 9.84
CA GLN A 29 -7.24 -0.52 9.65
C GLN A 29 -7.67 -0.72 8.18
N LEU A 30 -6.76 -0.52 7.23
CA LEU A 30 -7.02 -0.74 5.81
C LEU A 30 -6.82 -2.21 5.39
N LEU A 31 -6.33 -3.08 6.28
CA LEU A 31 -6.10 -4.48 5.97
C LEU A 31 -7.38 -5.30 6.04
N SER A 32 -7.52 -6.26 5.13
CA SER A 32 -8.59 -7.25 5.19
C SER A 32 -8.33 -8.28 6.28
N SER A 33 -9.40 -8.92 6.73
CA SER A 33 -9.30 -9.98 7.75
C SER A 33 -8.35 -11.12 7.34
N SER A 34 -8.19 -11.36 6.04
CA SER A 34 -7.35 -12.44 5.51
C SER A 34 -5.85 -12.21 5.67
N ILE A 35 -5.38 -10.97 5.84
CA ILE A 35 -3.95 -10.68 5.97
C ILE A 35 -3.56 -10.13 7.35
N CYS A 36 -4.52 -9.69 8.18
CA CYS A 36 -4.27 -9.24 9.55
C CYS A 36 -3.57 -10.28 10.45
N GLY A 37 -3.62 -11.58 10.14
CA GLY A 37 -2.88 -12.60 10.87
C GLY A 37 -1.36 -12.52 10.70
N ASN A 38 -0.88 -11.86 9.64
CA ASN A 38 0.53 -11.74 9.27
C ASN A 38 1.10 -10.35 9.54
N TRP A 39 0.25 -9.36 9.84
CA TRP A 39 0.64 -7.98 10.06
C TRP A 39 0.18 -7.48 11.42
N SER A 40 0.90 -6.50 11.95
CA SER A 40 0.50 -5.65 13.06
C SER A 40 1.00 -4.24 12.78
N PRO A 41 0.55 -3.20 13.51
CA PRO A 41 1.12 -1.87 13.39
C PRO A 41 2.65 -1.86 13.55
N SER A 42 3.21 -2.64 14.48
CA SER A 42 4.66 -2.75 14.67
C SER A 42 5.37 -3.42 13.50
N VAL A 43 4.79 -4.49 12.92
CA VAL A 43 5.40 -5.16 11.75
C VAL A 43 5.35 -4.26 10.52
N LEU A 44 4.26 -3.50 10.33
CA LEU A 44 4.18 -2.48 9.28
C LEU A 44 5.24 -1.40 9.46
N GLN A 45 5.46 -0.95 10.69
CA GLN A 45 6.51 0.00 11.04
C GLN A 45 7.89 -0.55 10.70
N ASP A 46 8.25 -1.71 11.26
CA ASP A 46 9.57 -2.31 11.08
C ASP A 46 9.88 -2.51 9.58
N THR A 47 8.89 -3.01 8.82
CA THR A 47 9.04 -3.25 7.37
C THR A 47 9.21 -1.94 6.60
N TYR A 48 8.43 -0.91 6.94
CA TYR A 48 8.53 0.39 6.29
C TYR A 48 9.87 1.08 6.61
N GLU A 49 10.31 1.04 7.87
CA GLU A 49 11.57 1.63 8.31
C GLU A 49 12.77 0.91 7.69
N GLU A 50 12.74 -0.42 7.56
CA GLU A 50 13.76 -1.19 6.82
C GLU A 50 13.82 -0.76 5.35
N MET A 51 12.65 -0.56 4.71
CA MET A 51 12.57 -0.13 3.31
C MET A 51 13.19 1.26 3.08
N ILE A 52 13.11 2.16 4.07
CA ILE A 52 13.64 3.54 3.96
C ILE A 52 14.91 3.79 4.79
N GLU A 53 15.56 2.76 5.33
CA GLU A 53 16.65 2.89 6.31
C GLU A 53 17.80 3.78 5.82
N TYR A 54 18.07 3.78 4.52
CA TYR A 54 19.13 4.58 3.91
C TYR A 54 18.76 6.07 3.74
N SER A 55 17.49 6.44 3.95
CA SER A 55 17.03 7.82 3.91
C SER A 55 17.32 8.54 5.22
N SER A 56 17.83 9.76 5.10
CA SER A 56 18.04 10.68 6.21
C SER A 56 16.87 11.67 6.38
N THR A 57 15.94 11.73 5.43
CA THR A 57 14.76 12.61 5.49
C THR A 57 13.43 11.87 5.35
N PRO A 58 12.34 12.45 5.87
CA PRO A 58 11.00 11.91 5.66
C PRO A 58 10.61 11.89 4.17
N THR A 59 9.76 10.94 3.79
CA THR A 59 9.14 10.88 2.45
C THR A 59 8.53 12.21 2.06
N ASN A 60 8.94 12.73 0.90
CA ASN A 60 8.44 14.00 0.35
C ASN A 60 7.52 13.81 -0.86
N TYR A 61 7.38 12.57 -1.34
CA TYR A 61 6.58 12.25 -2.52
C TYR A 61 5.91 10.88 -2.41
N ILE A 62 4.61 10.85 -2.68
CA ILE A 62 3.80 9.63 -2.74
C ILE A 62 2.91 9.73 -3.98
N GLN A 63 2.94 8.70 -4.83
CA GLN A 63 2.17 8.69 -6.07
C GLN A 63 1.72 7.27 -6.42
N VAL A 64 0.43 7.10 -6.74
CA VAL A 64 -0.04 5.89 -7.41
C VAL A 64 0.43 5.95 -8.86
N GLU A 65 1.37 5.08 -9.22
CA GLU A 65 2.03 5.06 -10.51
C GLU A 65 1.34 4.13 -11.51
N ALA A 66 0.77 3.03 -11.02
CA ALA A 66 0.02 2.11 -11.87
C ALA A 66 -1.13 1.43 -11.13
N VAL A 67 -2.16 1.08 -11.90
CA VAL A 67 -3.30 0.28 -11.44
C VAL A 67 -3.71 -0.76 -12.46
N MET A 68 -4.28 -1.87 -12.02
CA MET A 68 -4.77 -2.92 -12.90
C MET A 68 -5.94 -3.69 -12.28
N THR A 69 -6.90 -4.09 -13.12
CA THR A 69 -8.12 -4.80 -12.70
C THR A 69 -8.21 -6.23 -13.22
N ASP A 70 -7.25 -6.66 -14.04
CA ASP A 70 -7.23 -7.98 -14.67
C ASP A 70 -5.79 -8.53 -14.76
N TRP A 71 -5.53 -9.68 -14.13
CA TRP A 71 -4.23 -10.37 -14.13
C TRP A 71 -4.37 -11.87 -13.84
N PRO A 72 -3.42 -12.72 -14.28
CA PRO A 72 -3.42 -14.16 -14.00
C PRO A 72 -3.14 -14.42 -12.50
N GLY A 73 -4.19 -14.50 -11.69
CA GLY A 73 -4.06 -14.66 -10.23
C GLY A 73 -5.07 -13.84 -9.42
N LYS A 74 -5.86 -13.00 -10.09
CA LYS A 74 -6.95 -12.25 -9.47
C LYS A 74 -7.97 -13.18 -8.79
N GLN A 75 -8.32 -12.90 -7.54
CA GLN A 75 -9.36 -13.62 -6.80
C GLN A 75 -10.75 -12.99 -7.02
N PRO A 76 -11.86 -13.71 -6.78
CA PRO A 76 -13.20 -13.21 -7.11
C PRO A 76 -13.60 -11.90 -6.41
N GLN A 77 -13.06 -11.63 -5.23
CA GLN A 77 -13.33 -10.43 -4.42
C GLN A 77 -12.34 -9.30 -4.70
N ASP A 78 -11.26 -9.56 -5.45
CA ASP A 78 -10.28 -8.56 -5.80
C ASP A 78 -10.88 -7.55 -6.79
N ILE A 79 -10.72 -6.27 -6.48
CA ILE A 79 -11.20 -5.18 -7.32
C ILE A 79 -10.07 -4.57 -8.16
N GLY A 80 -8.81 -4.79 -7.77
CA GLY A 80 -7.64 -4.33 -8.48
C GLY A 80 -6.38 -4.37 -7.61
N TRP A 81 -5.23 -4.21 -8.25
CA TRP A 81 -4.00 -3.86 -7.55
C TRP A 81 -3.56 -2.45 -7.92
N ALA A 82 -2.79 -1.83 -7.03
CA ALA A 82 -2.21 -0.51 -7.22
C ALA A 82 -0.74 -0.51 -6.79
N TYR A 83 0.11 0.06 -7.63
CA TYR A 83 1.54 0.24 -7.41
C TYR A 83 1.80 1.71 -7.03
N THR A 84 2.33 1.93 -5.83
CA THR A 84 2.48 3.28 -5.25
C THR A 84 3.94 3.54 -4.93
N LEU A 85 4.49 4.61 -5.51
CA LEU A 85 5.84 5.09 -5.25
C LEU A 85 5.88 5.86 -3.93
N ILE A 86 6.95 5.68 -3.19
CA ILE A 86 7.31 6.36 -1.95
C ILE A 86 8.74 6.85 -2.14
N ALA A 87 8.94 8.15 -2.36
CA ALA A 87 10.27 8.71 -2.61
C ALA A 87 10.76 9.56 -1.43
N CYS A 88 12.04 9.37 -1.11
CA CYS A 88 12.77 10.08 -0.07
C CYS A 88 14.22 10.25 -0.49
N ASP A 89 14.83 11.40 -0.22
CA ASP A 89 16.25 11.69 -0.54
C ASP A 89 16.70 11.41 -1.99
N GLY A 90 15.79 11.47 -2.96
CA GLY A 90 16.08 11.21 -4.37
C GLY A 90 16.10 9.72 -4.73
N GLU A 91 15.90 8.84 -3.76
CA GLU A 91 15.65 7.42 -3.95
C GLU A 91 14.14 7.15 -4.00
N THR A 92 13.74 6.07 -4.67
CA THR A 92 12.33 5.70 -4.81
C THR A 92 12.16 4.25 -4.41
N GLU A 93 11.28 4.04 -3.44
CA GLU A 93 10.73 2.75 -3.04
C GLU A 93 9.28 2.66 -3.50
N ALA A 94 8.67 1.50 -3.33
CA ALA A 94 7.29 1.30 -3.67
C ALA A 94 6.61 0.24 -2.80
N VAL A 95 5.28 0.36 -2.78
CA VAL A 95 4.39 -0.63 -2.24
C VAL A 95 3.31 -0.96 -3.26
N THR A 96 3.14 -2.26 -3.52
CA THR A 96 2.02 -2.80 -4.29
C THR A 96 1.00 -3.35 -3.32
N VAL A 97 -0.27 -2.98 -3.51
CA VAL A 97 -1.37 -3.59 -2.74
C VAL A 97 -2.39 -4.21 -3.68
N ILE A 98 -2.90 -5.39 -3.30
CA ILE A 98 -4.11 -5.95 -3.90
C ILE A 98 -5.28 -5.58 -3.00
N VAL A 99 -6.30 -4.92 -3.58
CA VAL A 99 -7.49 -4.48 -2.85
C VAL A 99 -8.66 -5.38 -3.20
N CYS A 100 -9.38 -5.82 -2.18
CA CYS A 100 -10.57 -6.64 -2.30
C CYS A 100 -11.80 -5.92 -1.70
N THR A 101 -12.99 -6.48 -1.93
CA THR A 101 -14.21 -6.08 -1.20
C THR A 101 -14.51 -7.08 -0.10
N GLU A 102 -14.56 -6.61 1.14
CA GLU A 102 -14.95 -7.37 2.33
C GLU A 102 -15.97 -6.58 3.13
N ASN A 103 -17.14 -7.16 3.43
CA ASN A 103 -18.21 -6.49 4.18
C ASN A 103 -18.56 -5.09 3.63
N GLU A 104 -18.69 -4.98 2.31
CA GLU A 104 -18.97 -3.73 1.57
C GLU A 104 -17.88 -2.64 1.67
N LYS A 105 -16.71 -2.95 2.24
CA LYS A 105 -15.54 -2.07 2.31
C LYS A 105 -14.46 -2.53 1.35
N HIS A 106 -13.65 -1.58 0.87
CA HIS A 106 -12.44 -1.88 0.11
C HIS A 106 -11.25 -1.95 1.05
N LEU A 107 -10.61 -3.12 1.12
CA LEU A 107 -9.52 -3.43 2.06
C LEU A 107 -8.37 -4.11 1.33
N ILE A 108 -7.17 -4.04 1.91
CA ILE A 108 -5.94 -4.62 1.37
C ILE A 108 -5.89 -6.11 1.72
N ARG A 109 -5.91 -6.96 0.70
CA ARG A 109 -5.75 -8.42 0.82
C ARG A 109 -4.29 -8.86 0.76
N ASP A 110 -3.46 -8.10 0.07
CA ASP A 110 -2.05 -8.45 -0.17
C ASP A 110 -1.18 -7.21 -0.22
N ILE A 111 0.05 -7.32 0.29
CA ILE A 111 1.06 -6.25 0.29
C ILE A 111 2.37 -6.83 -0.24
N GLU A 112 2.94 -6.16 -1.23
CA GLU A 112 4.29 -6.43 -1.73
C GLU A 112 5.12 -5.15 -1.61
N TRP A 113 6.32 -5.28 -1.04
CA TRP A 113 7.27 -4.19 -0.82
C TRP A 113 8.43 -4.33 -1.80
N GLY A 114 8.93 -3.22 -2.33
CA GLY A 114 10.14 -3.28 -3.15
C GLY A 114 10.44 -1.98 -3.88
N ARG A 115 11.47 -2.05 -4.71
CA ARG A 115 11.91 -0.94 -5.57
C ARG A 115 11.22 -1.00 -6.94
N PRO A 116 10.99 0.15 -7.61
CA PRO A 116 10.61 0.20 -9.02
C PRO A 116 11.63 -0.43 -9.97
#